data_AF-A0A1J5GS45-F1
#
_entry.id   AF-A0A1J5GS45-F1
#
_cell.length_a   1.000
_cell.length_b   1.000
_cell.length_c   1.000
_cell.angle_alpha   90.00
_cell.angle_beta   90.00
_cell.angle_gamma   90.00
#
_symmetry.space_group_name_H-M   'P 1'
#
loop_
_entity.id
_entity.type
_entity.pdbx_description
1 polymer ?
#
loop_
_entity_poly.entity_id
_entity_poly.type
_entity_poly.pdbx_seq_one_letter_code
_entity_poly.pdbx_strand_id
1 'polypeptide(L)'
;LDGMDTGYFTPSTLTYVSAGSHVFTLALADYLSYSCIINVIANQTINLNITLTPIIPPAPKIILTGISVSPTTINLAVGESQTFYSVTAYYSDSSSANVNLTACIYSSSNPDCAAVSYSGTVTAVSDGSATIIISYTKNGVTKSTSAEITVGTATQNEVVYRALCVGVGDYIQGSDNDLSAPPYDVDRIRQILQQCRFGTSNTFFSDISYLKDWQATKSNILQSISSAFSGADSNDISYFYFSGHGVIVGNTSYICPADLTSFASSAISVNELESALSAIPGTKVVFLDSCYSGGFVGKSMGETITSKEELESFNNDIINIFSQAQTKGLLTTNQYKVLTSCHYYQLCWEIIPQQGNPFGVFTMALCEGCGYSGNYPADNNLDTKVSLQEAYLYVKDWVFSYRISQDVQVYPNNSTFTIMEY
;
A
#
# COMPACT_ATOMS: atom_id res chain seq x y z
N LEU A 1 31.14 34.48 48.70
CA LEU A 1 31.36 35.88 49.13
C LEU A 1 32.85 36.19 48.96
N ASP A 2 33.21 37.30 48.32
CA ASP A 2 34.60 37.70 48.03
C ASP A 2 35.44 36.59 47.38
N GLY A 3 34.83 35.85 46.46
CA GLY A 3 35.49 34.72 45.78
C GLY A 3 35.59 33.43 46.61
N MET A 4 35.21 33.43 47.88
CA MET A 4 35.15 32.24 48.73
C MET A 4 33.77 31.59 48.70
N ASP A 5 33.72 30.26 48.57
CA ASP A 5 32.49 29.49 48.74
C ASP A 5 32.06 29.56 50.21
N THR A 6 30.81 29.95 50.43
CA THR A 6 30.25 30.08 51.77
C THR A 6 29.59 28.78 52.26
N GLY A 7 29.32 27.82 51.35
CA GLY A 7 28.61 26.57 51.65
C GLY A 7 27.11 26.72 51.88
N TYR A 8 26.54 27.91 51.63
CA TYR A 8 25.11 28.18 51.80
C TYR A 8 24.35 28.06 50.47
N PHE A 9 23.13 27.52 50.53
CA PHE A 9 22.19 27.43 49.41
C PHE A 9 21.00 28.37 49.63
N THR A 10 20.52 29.02 48.57
CA THR A 10 19.35 29.90 48.67
C THR A 10 18.06 29.10 48.83
N PRO A 11 17.06 29.58 49.60
CA PRO A 11 17.08 30.82 50.39
C PRO A 11 17.89 30.65 51.69
N SER A 12 18.78 31.60 51.99
CA SER A 12 19.54 31.60 53.25
C SER A 12 20.04 32.99 53.64
N THR A 13 20.34 33.16 54.93
CA THR A 13 20.93 34.36 55.51
C THR A 13 22.37 34.07 55.91
N LEU A 14 23.31 34.79 55.31
CA LEU A 14 24.72 34.78 55.71
C LEU A 14 24.89 35.69 56.94
N THR A 15 25.13 35.11 58.10
CA THR A 15 25.38 35.85 59.36
C THR A 15 26.87 36.10 59.57
N TYR A 16 27.20 37.10 60.41
CA TYR A 16 28.59 37.47 60.75
C TYR A 16 29.45 37.96 59.58
N VAL A 17 28.83 38.51 58.53
CA VAL A 17 29.56 39.23 57.47
C VAL A 17 30.09 40.55 58.04
N SER A 18 31.37 40.85 57.84
CA SER A 18 31.99 42.10 58.29
C SER A 18 31.31 43.31 57.66
N ALA A 19 31.31 44.45 58.35
CA ALA A 19 30.88 45.70 57.73
C ALA A 19 31.90 46.12 56.65
N GLY A 20 31.41 46.50 55.47
CA GLY A 20 32.25 46.83 54.32
C GLY A 20 31.66 46.44 52.98
N SER A 21 32.44 46.67 51.92
CA SER A 21 32.10 46.30 50.56
C SER A 21 32.52 44.86 50.28
N HIS A 22 31.59 44.06 49.79
CA HIS A 22 31.79 42.64 49.50
C HIS A 22 31.28 42.29 48.10
N VAL A 23 31.97 41.39 47.40
CA VAL A 23 31.49 40.79 46.16
C VAL A 23 30.63 39.58 46.50
N PHE A 24 29.34 39.69 46.25
CA PHE A 24 28.41 38.58 46.33
C PHE A 24 28.33 37.88 44.98
N THR A 25 28.50 36.56 44.96
CA THR A 25 28.31 35.72 43.77
C THR A 25 27.32 34.61 44.10
N LEU A 26 26.29 34.47 43.28
CA LEU A 26 25.35 33.37 43.29
C LEU A 26 25.54 32.55 42.01
N ALA A 27 25.74 31.24 42.17
CA ALA A 27 25.90 30.31 41.07
C ALA A 27 24.92 29.14 41.24
N LEU A 28 24.43 28.64 40.12
CA LEU A 28 23.60 27.44 40.00
C LEU A 28 24.06 26.69 38.75
N ALA A 29 24.19 25.36 38.83
CA ALA A 29 24.53 24.55 37.66
C ALA A 29 23.54 24.81 36.52
N ASP A 30 24.04 24.90 35.29
CA ASP A 30 23.26 25.23 34.07
C ASP A 30 22.65 26.64 34.05
N TYR A 31 23.15 27.58 34.87
CA TYR A 31 22.78 28.99 34.84
C TYR A 31 24.02 29.89 34.80
N LEU A 32 23.88 31.08 34.20
CA LEU A 32 24.90 32.12 34.29
C LEU A 32 25.00 32.60 35.75
N SER A 33 26.21 32.60 36.31
CA SER A 33 26.43 33.13 37.66
C SER A 33 26.13 34.63 37.70
N TYR A 34 25.57 35.07 38.82
CA TYR A 34 25.32 36.48 39.10
C TYR A 34 26.33 36.98 40.11
N SER A 35 26.97 38.12 39.83
CA SER A 35 27.87 38.79 40.76
C SER A 35 27.52 40.26 40.91
N CYS A 36 27.49 40.75 42.14
CA CYS A 36 27.34 42.17 42.45
C CYS A 36 28.17 42.58 43.66
N ILE A 37 28.37 43.88 43.83
CA ILE A 37 28.97 44.43 45.05
C ILE A 37 27.83 44.80 46.02
N ILE A 38 27.93 44.36 47.27
CA ILE A 38 27.04 44.72 48.38
C ILE A 38 27.83 45.45 49.46
N ASN A 39 27.22 46.46 50.09
CA ASN A 39 27.85 47.22 51.19
C ASN A 39 27.15 46.88 52.51
N VAL A 40 27.76 46.03 53.33
CA VAL A 40 27.21 45.57 54.62
C VAL A 40 27.47 46.63 55.69
N ILE A 41 26.39 47.05 56.38
CA ILE A 41 26.46 47.95 57.54
C ILE A 41 26.27 47.13 58.81
N ALA A 42 27.05 47.42 59.86
CA ALA A 42 26.98 46.71 61.13
C ALA A 42 25.54 46.69 61.69
N ASN A 43 25.10 45.52 62.15
CA ASN A 43 23.76 45.25 62.69
C ASN A 43 22.58 45.46 61.73
N GLN A 44 22.82 45.47 60.41
CA GLN A 44 21.77 45.50 59.39
C GLN A 44 21.79 44.27 58.49
N THR A 45 20.65 43.98 57.85
CA THR A 45 20.49 42.89 56.87
C THR A 45 20.17 43.47 55.51
N ILE A 46 20.88 43.02 54.48
CA ILE A 46 20.57 43.33 53.07
C ILE A 46 19.80 42.14 52.49
N ASN A 47 18.63 42.41 51.92
CA ASN A 47 17.84 41.40 51.22
C ASN A 47 18.18 41.43 49.73
N LEU A 48 18.61 40.29 49.19
CA LEU A 48 18.84 40.10 47.76
C LEU A 48 17.80 39.14 47.20
N ASN A 49 17.12 39.55 46.14
CA ASN A 49 16.24 38.68 45.35
C ASN A 49 16.78 38.64 43.92
N ILE A 50 17.36 37.52 43.52
CA ILE A 50 18.13 37.37 42.28
C ILE A 50 17.47 36.29 41.42
N THR A 51 17.23 36.62 40.16
CA THR A 51 16.80 35.66 39.13
C THR A 51 18.00 35.35 38.24
N LEU A 52 18.45 34.08 38.24
CA LEU A 52 19.52 33.64 37.35
C LEU A 52 18.98 33.34 35.94
N THR A 53 19.83 33.52 34.93
CA THR A 53 19.48 33.19 33.54
C THR A 53 19.97 31.77 33.21
N PRO A 54 19.11 30.84 32.75
CA PRO A 54 19.54 29.52 32.32
C PRO A 54 20.55 29.58 31.16
N ILE A 55 21.52 28.68 31.17
CA ILE A 55 22.38 28.38 30.03
C ILE A 55 21.57 27.48 29.08
N ILE A 56 21.27 27.96 27.88
CA ILE A 56 20.57 27.18 26.86
C ILE A 56 21.62 26.38 26.05
N PRO A 57 21.61 25.03 26.07
CA PRO A 57 22.49 24.26 25.21
C PRO A 57 22.20 24.56 23.74
N PRO A 58 23.21 24.57 22.85
CA PRO A 58 22.96 24.67 21.43
C PRO A 58 22.08 23.50 20.97
N ALA A 59 21.09 23.78 20.12
CA ALA A 59 20.20 22.77 19.58
C ALA A 59 21.01 21.64 18.91
N PRO A 60 20.59 20.36 19.04
CA PRO A 60 21.27 19.26 18.37
C PRO A 60 21.36 19.51 16.88
N LYS A 61 22.56 19.36 16.31
CA LYS A 61 22.75 19.51 14.86
C LYS A 61 22.12 18.31 14.14
N ILE A 62 21.03 18.54 13.42
CA ILE A 62 20.41 17.53 12.55
C ILE A 62 21.33 17.27 11.35
N ILE A 63 21.73 16.02 11.15
CA ILE A 63 22.65 15.60 10.09
C ILE A 63 21.98 14.63 9.11
N LEU A 64 22.35 14.72 7.84
CA LEU A 64 21.90 13.80 6.79
C LEU A 64 22.51 12.41 7.03
N THR A 65 21.68 11.38 7.19
CA THR A 65 22.11 10.02 7.48
C THR A 65 22.09 9.11 6.24
N GLY A 66 21.15 9.34 5.31
CA GLY A 66 21.04 8.58 4.06
C GLY A 66 20.11 9.22 3.04
N ILE A 67 20.06 8.64 1.83
CA ILE A 67 19.05 8.93 0.82
C ILE A 67 18.53 7.63 0.17
N SER A 68 17.32 7.67 -0.37
CA SER A 68 16.74 6.63 -1.23
C SER A 68 16.19 7.26 -2.52
N VAL A 69 16.04 6.47 -3.57
CA VAL A 69 15.51 6.89 -4.88
C VAL A 69 14.35 6.00 -5.28
N SER A 70 13.38 6.55 -6.01
CA SER A 70 12.28 5.81 -6.62
C SER A 70 12.12 6.20 -8.09
N PRO A 71 12.00 5.24 -9.03
CA PRO A 71 12.17 3.80 -8.82
C PRO A 71 13.66 3.43 -8.63
N THR A 72 13.92 2.24 -8.06
CA THR A 72 15.28 1.67 -7.94
C THR A 72 15.71 0.86 -9.16
N THR A 73 14.78 0.60 -10.08
CA THR A 73 15.03 -0.06 -11.36
C THR A 73 14.26 0.67 -12.47
N ILE A 74 14.88 0.82 -13.64
CA ILE A 74 14.29 1.42 -14.83
C ILE A 74 14.61 0.53 -16.03
N ASN A 75 13.60 0.15 -16.81
CA ASN A 75 13.74 -0.61 -18.05
C ASN A 75 13.24 0.25 -19.21
N LEU A 76 14.06 0.44 -20.23
CA LEU A 76 13.77 1.33 -21.35
C LEU A 76 14.11 0.67 -22.69
N ALA A 77 13.25 0.85 -23.69
CA ALA A 77 13.64 0.62 -25.07
C ALA A 77 14.61 1.72 -25.54
N VAL A 78 15.48 1.41 -26.50
CA VAL A 78 16.40 2.40 -27.08
C VAL A 78 15.62 3.61 -27.59
N GLY A 79 16.02 4.81 -27.14
CA GLY A 79 15.36 6.07 -27.46
C GLY A 79 14.30 6.53 -26.45
N GLU A 80 13.88 5.67 -25.51
CA GLU A 80 12.96 6.08 -24.44
C GLU A 80 13.67 6.81 -23.29
N SER A 81 12.88 7.53 -22.50
CA SER A 81 13.36 8.22 -21.32
C SER A 81 12.39 8.08 -20.15
N GLN A 82 12.92 8.01 -18.93
CA GLN A 82 12.14 8.03 -17.69
C GLN A 82 12.83 8.89 -16.65
N THR A 83 12.05 9.71 -15.94
CA THR A 83 12.54 10.51 -14.81
C THR A 83 12.28 9.79 -13.50
N PHE A 84 13.24 9.84 -12.56
CA PHE A 84 13.01 9.39 -11.20
C PHE A 84 11.80 10.11 -10.59
N TYR A 85 10.96 9.40 -9.85
CA TYR A 85 9.77 9.95 -9.21
C TYR A 85 10.14 10.77 -7.97
N SER A 86 11.11 10.31 -7.19
CA SER A 86 11.55 11.00 -5.97
C SER A 86 12.95 10.60 -5.53
N VAL A 87 13.58 11.49 -4.77
CA VAL A 87 14.73 11.21 -3.92
C VAL A 87 14.36 11.64 -2.50
N THR A 88 14.43 10.73 -1.54
CA THR A 88 14.08 10.99 -0.14
C THR A 88 15.35 11.04 0.71
N ALA A 89 15.53 12.12 1.47
CA ALA A 89 16.61 12.28 2.44
C ALA A 89 16.16 11.89 3.85
N TYR A 90 17.05 11.25 4.61
CA TYR A 90 16.83 10.84 6.00
C TYR A 90 17.82 11.53 6.93
N TYR A 91 17.38 11.84 8.15
CA TYR A 91 18.16 12.62 9.11
C TYR A 91 18.34 11.90 10.46
N SER A 92 19.27 12.40 11.28
CA SER A 92 19.64 11.82 12.57
C SER A 92 18.55 11.90 13.65
N ASP A 93 17.56 12.77 13.47
CA ASP A 93 16.39 12.91 14.33
C ASP A 93 15.21 12.03 13.86
N SER A 94 15.49 11.07 12.97
CA SER A 94 14.50 10.18 12.32
C SER A 94 13.51 10.88 11.39
N SER A 95 13.67 12.19 11.14
CA SER A 95 12.88 12.88 10.13
C SER A 95 13.34 12.51 8.71
N SER A 96 12.48 12.77 7.73
CA SER A 96 12.81 12.63 6.31
C SER A 96 12.19 13.76 5.48
N ALA A 97 12.75 14.00 4.30
CA ALA A 97 12.25 15.03 3.38
C ALA A 97 12.46 14.65 1.91
N ASN A 98 11.51 14.99 1.05
CA ASN A 98 11.70 14.92 -0.40
C ASN A 98 12.73 15.95 -0.85
N VAL A 99 13.68 15.50 -1.64
CA VAL A 99 14.71 16.33 -2.27
C VAL A 99 14.27 16.65 -3.69
N ASN A 100 14.39 17.92 -4.08
CA ASN A 100 14.18 18.32 -5.46
C ASN A 100 15.22 17.60 -6.34
N LEU A 101 14.78 16.92 -7.41
CA LEU A 101 15.66 16.15 -8.29
C LEU A 101 16.82 16.98 -8.85
N THR A 102 16.62 18.27 -9.11
CA THR A 102 17.70 19.16 -9.61
C THR A 102 18.71 19.56 -8.55
N ALA A 103 18.47 19.25 -7.27
CA ALA A 103 19.43 19.43 -6.18
C ALA A 103 20.35 18.19 -6.01
N CYS A 104 20.09 17.11 -6.74
CA CYS A 104 20.92 15.91 -6.76
C CYS A 104 21.97 15.97 -7.87
N ILE A 105 23.02 15.17 -7.69
CA ILE A 105 24.06 14.93 -8.69
C ILE A 105 23.89 13.48 -9.18
N TYR A 106 23.84 13.31 -10.50
CA TYR A 106 23.65 12.01 -11.14
C TYR A 106 24.90 11.63 -11.93
N SER A 107 25.22 10.34 -11.95
CA SER A 107 26.26 9.79 -12.83
C SER A 107 25.85 8.39 -13.29
N SER A 108 26.09 8.08 -14.55
CA SER A 108 25.86 6.75 -15.12
C SER A 108 27.18 5.97 -15.17
N SER A 109 27.16 4.70 -14.78
CA SER A 109 28.31 3.81 -14.97
C SER A 109 28.57 3.46 -16.44
N ASN A 110 27.57 3.61 -17.31
CA ASN A 110 27.66 3.40 -18.75
C ASN A 110 26.79 4.40 -19.52
N PRO A 111 27.27 5.64 -19.75
CA PRO A 111 26.52 6.69 -20.44
C PRO A 111 26.16 6.38 -21.89
N ASP A 112 26.95 5.53 -22.56
CA ASP A 112 26.70 5.10 -23.94
C ASP A 112 25.52 4.12 -24.03
N CYS A 113 25.17 3.46 -22.91
CA CYS A 113 23.98 2.63 -22.76
C CYS A 113 22.80 3.46 -22.22
N ALA A 114 22.98 4.12 -21.07
CA ALA A 114 21.97 4.95 -20.43
C ALA A 114 22.57 6.26 -19.93
N ALA A 115 22.15 7.37 -20.52
CA ALA A 115 22.52 8.71 -20.09
C ALA A 115 21.54 9.23 -19.03
N VAL A 116 21.99 10.09 -18.12
CA VAL A 116 21.13 10.72 -17.10
C VAL A 116 21.33 12.24 -17.08
N SER A 117 20.24 13.00 -17.06
CA SER A 117 20.26 14.47 -17.01
C SER A 117 20.42 15.01 -15.59
N TYR A 118 20.68 16.31 -15.46
CA TYR A 118 20.72 17.00 -14.17
C TYR A 118 19.35 17.06 -13.46
N SER A 119 18.25 16.80 -14.18
CA SER A 119 16.90 16.73 -13.62
C SER A 119 16.49 15.32 -13.21
N GLY A 120 17.40 14.34 -13.29
CA GLY A 120 17.12 12.94 -12.98
C GLY A 120 16.36 12.18 -14.07
N THR A 121 16.40 12.67 -15.31
CA THR A 121 15.80 11.99 -16.47
C THR A 121 16.84 11.06 -17.10
N VAL A 122 16.60 9.76 -17.03
CA VAL A 122 17.39 8.72 -17.69
C VAL A 122 16.90 8.59 -19.14
N THR A 123 17.82 8.49 -20.09
CA THR A 123 17.56 8.29 -21.53
C THR A 123 18.34 7.08 -22.01
N ALA A 124 17.65 6.15 -22.66
CA ALA A 124 18.21 4.97 -23.26
C ALA A 124 18.91 5.29 -24.59
N VAL A 125 20.19 4.93 -24.69
CA VAL A 125 21.05 5.23 -25.85
C VAL A 125 21.36 3.98 -26.66
N SER A 126 21.73 2.87 -26.01
CA SER A 126 21.98 1.58 -26.67
C SER A 126 21.69 0.41 -25.74
N ASP A 127 21.44 -0.77 -26.32
CA ASP A 127 21.24 -2.01 -25.58
C ASP A 127 22.38 -2.27 -24.57
N GLY A 128 22.02 -2.75 -23.38
CA GLY A 128 22.95 -3.06 -22.29
C GLY A 128 22.37 -2.79 -20.91
N SER A 129 23.26 -2.63 -19.94
CA SER A 129 22.90 -2.20 -18.59
C SER A 129 23.82 -1.07 -18.10
N ALA A 130 23.28 -0.26 -17.20
CA ALA A 130 23.98 0.81 -16.51
C ALA A 130 23.44 0.96 -15.09
N THR A 131 24.26 1.46 -14.19
CA THR A 131 23.84 1.83 -12.83
C THR A 131 23.92 3.35 -12.72
N ILE A 132 22.82 4.00 -12.37
CA ILE A 132 22.82 5.42 -12.06
C ILE A 132 23.12 5.59 -10.57
N ILE A 133 24.17 6.35 -10.26
CA ILE A 133 24.51 6.77 -8.90
C ILE A 133 23.93 8.17 -8.69
N ILE A 134 23.11 8.32 -7.66
CA ILE A 134 22.47 9.58 -7.25
C ILE A 134 23.10 10.02 -5.94
N SER A 135 23.55 11.27 -5.87
CA SER A 135 24.15 11.86 -4.66
C SER A 135 23.46 13.15 -4.27
N TYR A 136 23.31 13.40 -2.97
CA TYR A 136 22.75 14.63 -2.41
C TYR A 136 23.63 15.13 -1.27
N THR A 137 23.87 16.45 -1.25
CA THR A 137 24.69 17.11 -0.22
C THR A 137 23.88 18.12 0.57
N LYS A 138 23.85 17.98 1.90
CA LYS A 138 23.25 18.96 2.81
C LYS A 138 24.22 19.29 3.93
N ASN A 139 24.48 20.58 4.16
CA ASN A 139 25.35 21.08 5.24
C ASN A 139 26.75 20.41 5.25
N GLY A 140 27.31 20.16 4.06
CA GLY A 140 28.63 19.53 3.88
C GLY A 140 28.66 18.00 3.98
N VAL A 141 27.54 17.34 4.29
CA VAL A 141 27.43 15.87 4.32
C VAL A 141 26.83 15.39 3.00
N THR A 142 27.53 14.50 2.30
CA THR A 142 27.07 13.86 1.06
C THR A 142 26.61 12.44 1.34
N LYS A 143 25.48 12.03 0.77
CA LYS A 143 24.99 10.65 0.76
C LYS A 143 24.62 10.25 -0.66
N SER A 144 24.74 8.97 -0.95
CA SER A 144 24.50 8.41 -2.28
C SER A 144 23.62 7.17 -2.21
N THR A 145 22.90 6.91 -3.30
CA THR A 145 22.12 5.70 -3.57
C THR A 145 22.26 5.35 -5.05
N SER A 146 21.71 4.23 -5.49
CA SER A 146 21.78 3.79 -6.88
C SER A 146 20.45 3.25 -7.40
N ALA A 147 20.31 3.28 -8.73
CA ALA A 147 19.25 2.60 -9.46
C ALA A 147 19.85 1.83 -10.64
N GLU A 148 19.32 0.64 -10.90
CA GLU A 148 19.73 -0.20 -12.03
C GLU A 148 18.92 0.14 -13.28
N ILE A 149 19.60 0.32 -14.40
CA ILE A 149 19.01 0.62 -15.71
C ILE A 149 19.30 -0.53 -16.65
N THR A 150 18.26 -1.05 -17.28
CA THR A 150 18.38 -1.99 -18.40
C THR A 150 17.87 -1.30 -19.65
N VAL A 151 18.70 -1.28 -20.69
CA VAL A 151 18.35 -0.72 -22.00
C VAL A 151 18.33 -1.82 -23.03
N GLY A 152 17.29 -1.79 -23.86
CA GLY A 152 17.16 -2.64 -25.04
C GLY A 152 15.71 -2.95 -25.29
N THR A 153 15.42 -3.67 -26.36
CA THR A 153 14.16 -4.43 -26.37
C THR A 153 14.26 -5.32 -25.14
N ALA A 154 13.51 -5.02 -24.09
CA ALA A 154 13.11 -6.09 -23.21
C ALA A 154 12.58 -7.15 -24.19
N THR A 155 13.27 -8.29 -24.30
CA THR A 155 12.49 -9.51 -24.35
C THR A 155 11.74 -9.46 -23.04
N GLN A 156 10.63 -8.72 -23.00
CA GLN A 156 9.65 -8.88 -21.98
C GLN A 156 9.40 -10.37 -22.06
N ASN A 157 9.82 -11.12 -21.04
CA ASN A 157 9.54 -12.55 -21.02
C ASN A 157 8.05 -12.66 -21.33
N GLU A 158 7.67 -13.59 -22.21
CA GLU A 158 6.28 -13.71 -22.63
C GLU A 158 5.39 -13.62 -21.41
N VAL A 159 4.38 -12.74 -21.44
CA VAL A 159 3.50 -12.51 -20.30
C VAL A 159 2.94 -13.85 -19.85
N VAL A 160 3.21 -14.24 -18.61
CA VAL A 160 2.70 -15.49 -18.05
C VAL A 160 1.42 -15.20 -17.29
N TYR A 161 0.36 -15.89 -17.69
CA TYR A 161 -0.95 -15.83 -17.06
C TYR A 161 -1.10 -17.02 -16.11
N ARG A 162 -1.36 -16.74 -14.83
CA ARG A 162 -1.58 -17.78 -13.80
C ARG A 162 -2.89 -17.51 -13.09
N ALA A 163 -3.58 -18.56 -12.64
CA ALA A 163 -4.83 -18.44 -11.91
C ALA A 163 -4.89 -19.34 -10.67
N LEU A 164 -5.54 -18.84 -9.62
CA LEU A 164 -5.98 -19.61 -8.46
C LEU A 164 -7.48 -19.38 -8.26
N CYS A 165 -8.25 -20.46 -8.37
CA CYS A 165 -9.71 -20.44 -8.18
C CYS A 165 -10.10 -21.17 -6.89
N VAL A 166 -10.72 -20.47 -5.95
CA VAL A 166 -11.12 -21.01 -4.65
C VAL A 166 -12.64 -21.02 -4.54
N GLY A 167 -13.22 -22.16 -4.17
CA GLY A 167 -14.67 -22.33 -4.00
C GLY A 167 -14.96 -23.07 -2.71
N VAL A 168 -15.69 -22.44 -1.79
CA VAL A 168 -15.98 -23.02 -0.47
C VAL A 168 -17.48 -23.26 -0.33
N GLY A 169 -17.91 -24.49 -0.63
CA GLY A 169 -19.28 -24.95 -0.41
C GLY A 169 -19.45 -25.54 0.99
N ASP A 170 -18.53 -26.43 1.39
CA ASP A 170 -18.61 -27.11 2.70
C ASP A 170 -17.80 -26.39 3.80
N TYR A 171 -18.41 -26.16 4.96
CA TYR A 171 -17.80 -25.50 6.12
C TYR A 171 -17.76 -26.40 7.35
N ILE A 172 -16.74 -26.20 8.20
CA ILE A 172 -16.54 -26.97 9.45
C ILE A 172 -17.68 -26.88 10.46
N GLN A 173 -18.52 -25.85 10.35
CA GLN A 173 -19.65 -25.63 11.23
C GLN A 173 -20.85 -26.54 10.90
N GLY A 174 -20.79 -27.29 9.79
CA GLY A 174 -21.80 -28.26 9.38
C GLY A 174 -22.82 -27.71 8.37
N SER A 175 -23.70 -28.61 7.91
CA SER A 175 -24.55 -28.44 6.72
C SER A 175 -25.49 -27.23 6.70
N ASP A 176 -25.81 -26.65 7.86
CA ASP A 176 -26.69 -25.49 7.94
C ASP A 176 -26.05 -24.21 7.36
N ASN A 177 -24.72 -24.21 7.21
CA ASN A 177 -23.97 -23.11 6.63
C ASN A 177 -23.37 -23.45 5.25
N ASP A 178 -23.62 -24.64 4.71
CA ASP A 178 -23.03 -25.06 3.44
C ASP A 178 -23.73 -24.36 2.25
N LEU A 179 -22.92 -24.04 1.24
CA LEU A 179 -23.35 -23.46 -0.03
C LEU A 179 -23.23 -24.51 -1.13
N SER A 180 -24.17 -24.52 -2.06
CA SER A 180 -24.19 -25.54 -3.12
C SER A 180 -23.39 -25.14 -4.36
N ALA A 181 -23.27 -23.84 -4.65
CA ALA A 181 -22.68 -23.32 -5.88
C ALA A 181 -21.15 -23.24 -5.95
N PRO A 182 -20.41 -22.85 -4.88
CA PRO A 182 -19.01 -22.44 -5.01
C PRO A 182 -18.07 -23.46 -5.68
N PRO A 183 -18.18 -24.79 -5.42
CA PRO A 183 -17.37 -25.78 -6.12
C PRO A 183 -17.63 -25.84 -7.63
N TYR A 184 -18.87 -25.62 -8.07
CA TYR A 184 -19.25 -25.59 -9.48
C TYR A 184 -18.88 -24.27 -10.15
N ASP A 185 -18.96 -23.18 -9.42
CA ASP A 185 -18.52 -21.86 -9.86
C ASP A 185 -17.03 -21.84 -10.20
N VAL A 186 -16.20 -22.49 -9.38
CA VAL A 186 -14.79 -22.74 -9.70
C VAL A 186 -14.64 -23.46 -11.04
N ASP A 187 -15.44 -24.49 -11.34
CA ASP A 187 -15.35 -25.19 -12.62
C ASP A 187 -15.70 -24.28 -13.80
N ARG A 188 -16.71 -23.43 -13.66
CA ARG A 188 -17.12 -22.49 -14.72
C ARG A 188 -16.06 -21.43 -14.99
N ILE A 189 -15.49 -20.84 -13.95
CA ILE A 189 -14.38 -19.88 -14.09
C ILE A 189 -13.18 -20.54 -14.75
N ARG A 190 -12.81 -21.75 -14.30
CA ARG A 190 -11.70 -22.48 -14.91
C ARG A 190 -11.97 -22.76 -16.39
N GLN A 191 -13.20 -23.10 -16.76
CA GLN A 191 -13.58 -23.33 -18.16
C GLN A 191 -13.37 -22.10 -19.03
N ILE A 192 -13.82 -20.91 -18.62
CA ILE A 192 -13.62 -19.69 -19.41
C ILE A 192 -12.14 -19.27 -19.46
N LEU A 193 -11.38 -19.46 -18.37
CA LEU A 193 -9.95 -19.14 -18.35
C LEU A 193 -9.14 -20.08 -19.26
N GLN A 194 -9.50 -21.37 -19.33
CA GLN A 194 -8.88 -22.34 -20.26
C GLN A 194 -9.08 -21.97 -21.74
N GLN A 195 -10.12 -21.20 -22.05
CA GLN A 195 -10.41 -20.77 -23.41
C GLN A 195 -9.64 -19.51 -23.82
N CYS A 196 -9.03 -18.79 -22.88
CA CYS A 196 -8.35 -17.53 -23.17
C CYS A 196 -7.11 -17.71 -24.07
N ARG A 197 -6.92 -16.78 -25.02
CA ARG A 197 -5.80 -16.69 -25.96
C ARG A 197 -5.32 -15.24 -26.02
N PHE A 198 -4.39 -14.85 -25.15
CA PHE A 198 -3.98 -13.46 -25.02
C PHE A 198 -2.95 -13.03 -26.07
N GLY A 199 -3.19 -11.85 -26.64
CA GLY A 199 -2.33 -11.20 -27.62
C GLY A 199 -2.11 -12.01 -28.90
N THR A 200 -1.22 -11.50 -29.75
CA THR A 200 -0.91 -12.12 -31.05
C THR A 200 -0.24 -13.49 -30.94
N SER A 201 0.34 -13.79 -29.77
CA SER A 201 0.95 -15.10 -29.48
C SER A 201 -0.07 -16.16 -29.06
N ASN A 202 -1.36 -15.81 -28.92
CA ASN A 202 -2.41 -16.68 -28.41
C ASN A 202 -2.04 -17.30 -27.06
N THR A 203 -1.48 -16.49 -26.15
CA THR A 203 -0.94 -16.96 -24.88
C THR A 203 -2.05 -17.51 -23.99
N PHE A 204 -1.85 -18.75 -23.50
CA PHE A 204 -2.77 -19.42 -22.60
C PHE A 204 -2.36 -19.15 -21.15
N PHE A 205 -3.26 -19.43 -20.20
CA PHE A 205 -2.86 -19.62 -18.81
C PHE A 205 -1.85 -20.77 -18.70
N SER A 206 -0.71 -20.51 -18.08
CA SER A 206 0.31 -21.54 -17.84
C SER A 206 -0.11 -22.52 -16.73
N ASP A 207 -0.87 -22.01 -15.75
CA ASP A 207 -1.45 -22.80 -14.68
C ASP A 207 -2.80 -22.21 -14.23
N ILE A 208 -3.74 -23.09 -13.93
CA ILE A 208 -5.06 -22.75 -13.37
C ILE A 208 -5.31 -23.69 -12.18
N SER A 209 -4.67 -23.34 -11.07
CA SER A 209 -4.79 -24.00 -9.78
C SER A 209 -6.16 -23.77 -9.14
N TYR A 210 -6.58 -24.70 -8.27
CA TYR A 210 -7.86 -24.57 -7.57
C TYR A 210 -7.86 -25.22 -6.20
N LEU A 211 -8.72 -24.71 -5.32
CA LEU A 211 -9.07 -25.32 -4.04
C LEU A 211 -10.59 -25.38 -3.91
N LYS A 212 -11.12 -26.53 -3.52
CA LYS A 212 -12.56 -26.68 -3.27
C LYS A 212 -12.82 -27.20 -1.86
N ASP A 213 -13.86 -26.68 -1.22
CA ASP A 213 -14.40 -27.17 0.03
C ASP A 213 -13.30 -27.32 1.09
N TRP A 214 -13.16 -28.49 1.70
CA TRP A 214 -12.17 -28.80 2.73
C TRP A 214 -10.70 -28.63 2.30
N GLN A 215 -10.40 -28.49 1.01
CA GLN A 215 -9.07 -28.10 0.55
C GLN A 215 -8.78 -26.62 0.80
N ALA A 216 -9.82 -25.78 0.82
CA ALA A 216 -9.75 -24.33 0.95
C ALA A 216 -9.76 -23.88 2.42
N THR A 217 -8.83 -24.42 3.22
CA THR A 217 -8.55 -23.90 4.56
C THR A 217 -7.83 -22.55 4.48
N LYS A 218 -7.87 -21.74 5.54
CA LYS A 218 -7.17 -20.44 5.58
C LYS A 218 -5.69 -20.58 5.19
N SER A 219 -5.02 -21.57 5.79
CA SER A 219 -3.61 -21.86 5.51
C SER A 219 -3.39 -22.23 4.05
N ASN A 220 -4.23 -23.12 3.50
CA ASN A 220 -4.07 -23.58 2.13
C ASN A 220 -4.34 -22.47 1.12
N ILE A 221 -5.31 -21.58 1.35
CA ILE A 221 -5.59 -20.44 0.47
C ILE A 221 -4.38 -19.52 0.41
N LEU A 222 -3.87 -19.08 1.57
CA LEU A 222 -2.73 -18.15 1.63
C LEU A 222 -1.45 -18.78 1.06
N GLN A 223 -1.20 -20.06 1.35
CA GLN A 223 -0.07 -20.80 0.77
C GLN A 223 -0.22 -20.94 -0.75
N SER A 224 -1.43 -21.24 -1.23
CA SER A 224 -1.69 -21.42 -2.66
C SER A 224 -1.56 -20.13 -3.45
N ILE A 225 -1.85 -18.96 -2.87
CA ILE A 225 -1.53 -17.68 -3.52
C ILE A 225 -0.03 -17.59 -3.82
N SER A 226 0.80 -17.94 -2.83
CA SER A 226 2.26 -17.89 -2.98
C SER A 226 2.77 -18.93 -3.99
N SER A 227 2.22 -20.16 -3.96
CA SER A 227 2.71 -21.23 -4.83
C SER A 227 2.16 -21.16 -6.25
N ALA A 228 0.87 -20.83 -6.44
CA ALA A 228 0.24 -20.72 -7.77
C ALA A 228 0.83 -19.55 -8.56
N PHE A 229 1.27 -18.49 -7.90
CA PHE A 229 1.89 -17.32 -8.54
C PHE A 229 3.41 -17.27 -8.37
N SER A 230 4.02 -18.41 -8.03
CA SER A 230 5.47 -18.55 -7.90
C SER A 230 6.19 -18.19 -9.20
N GLY A 231 7.27 -17.42 -9.08
CA GLY A 231 8.08 -16.98 -10.22
C GLY A 231 7.43 -15.91 -11.09
N ALA A 232 6.34 -15.29 -10.65
CA ALA A 232 5.77 -14.13 -11.33
C ALA A 232 6.76 -12.97 -11.36
N ASP A 233 6.84 -12.28 -12.49
CA ASP A 233 7.62 -11.05 -12.66
C ASP A 233 6.72 -9.81 -12.85
N SER A 234 7.33 -8.66 -13.14
CA SER A 234 6.61 -7.38 -13.21
C SER A 234 5.59 -7.26 -14.34
N ASN A 235 5.68 -8.08 -15.39
CA ASN A 235 4.74 -8.05 -16.52
C ASN A 235 3.72 -9.18 -16.52
N ASP A 236 3.87 -10.16 -15.63
CA ASP A 236 2.93 -11.26 -15.47
C ASP A 236 1.56 -10.82 -14.93
N ILE A 237 0.56 -11.67 -15.17
CA ILE A 237 -0.82 -11.42 -14.75
C ILE A 237 -1.33 -12.61 -13.92
N SER A 238 -1.70 -12.34 -12.68
CA SER A 238 -2.17 -13.34 -11.71
C SER A 238 -3.65 -13.14 -11.41
N TYR A 239 -4.45 -14.18 -11.63
CA TYR A 239 -5.90 -14.19 -11.43
C TYR A 239 -6.24 -14.87 -10.11
N PHE A 240 -6.89 -14.16 -9.19
CA PHE A 240 -7.45 -14.74 -7.97
C PHE A 240 -8.97 -14.71 -8.03
N TYR A 241 -9.59 -15.88 -7.96
CA TYR A 241 -11.04 -16.02 -7.90
C TYR A 241 -11.45 -16.67 -6.58
N PHE A 242 -12.48 -16.13 -5.93
CA PHE A 242 -13.08 -16.71 -4.73
C PHE A 242 -14.60 -16.74 -4.86
N SER A 243 -15.22 -17.88 -4.53
CA SER A 243 -16.65 -18.03 -4.27
C SER A 243 -16.88 -18.71 -2.93
N GLY A 244 -17.81 -18.17 -2.15
CA GLY A 244 -18.14 -18.68 -0.83
C GLY A 244 -18.70 -17.59 0.09
N HIS A 245 -18.77 -17.88 1.38
CA HIS A 245 -19.23 -16.92 2.37
C HIS A 245 -18.29 -15.73 2.48
N GLY A 246 -18.89 -14.57 2.69
CA GLY A 246 -18.20 -13.35 3.07
C GLY A 246 -18.91 -12.73 4.26
N VAL A 247 -18.15 -12.09 5.15
CA VAL A 247 -18.71 -11.44 6.34
C VAL A 247 -18.06 -10.09 6.55
N ILE A 248 -18.77 -9.21 7.25
CA ILE A 248 -18.23 -7.97 7.77
C ILE A 248 -18.20 -8.03 9.29
N VAL A 249 -17.02 -7.81 9.88
CA VAL A 249 -16.85 -7.71 11.33
C VAL A 249 -16.26 -6.34 11.64
N GLY A 250 -17.00 -5.54 12.41
CA GLY A 250 -16.69 -4.12 12.59
C GLY A 250 -16.77 -3.39 11.25
N ASN A 251 -15.63 -2.94 10.73
CA ASN A 251 -15.55 -2.22 9.45
C ASN A 251 -14.62 -2.95 8.45
N THR A 252 -14.39 -4.24 8.65
CA THR A 252 -13.47 -5.05 7.83
C THR A 252 -14.25 -6.17 7.15
N SER A 253 -14.11 -6.28 5.84
CA SER A 253 -14.65 -7.40 5.07
C SER A 253 -13.70 -8.59 5.09
N TYR A 254 -14.28 -9.79 5.09
CA TYR A 254 -13.57 -11.05 5.11
C TYR A 254 -14.17 -12.01 4.10
N ILE A 255 -13.32 -12.87 3.53
CA ILE A 255 -13.74 -14.12 2.89
C ILE A 255 -13.61 -15.27 3.90
N CYS A 256 -14.47 -16.27 3.78
CA CYS A 256 -14.57 -17.37 4.72
C CYS A 256 -13.97 -18.68 4.14
N PRO A 257 -12.83 -19.16 4.67
CA PRO A 257 -12.31 -20.48 4.36
C PRO A 257 -13.15 -21.62 4.97
N ALA A 258 -12.93 -22.85 4.52
CA ALA A 258 -13.69 -24.02 4.97
C ALA A 258 -13.52 -24.33 6.47
N ASP A 259 -12.36 -24.01 7.04
CA ASP A 259 -12.01 -24.21 8.45
C ASP A 259 -12.40 -23.03 9.35
N LEU A 260 -13.36 -22.20 8.91
CA LEU A 260 -13.85 -21.07 9.69
C LEU A 260 -14.49 -21.55 11.00
N THR A 261 -13.80 -21.31 12.12
CA THR A 261 -14.28 -21.55 13.49
C THR A 261 -14.45 -20.26 14.28
N SER A 262 -13.69 -19.22 13.92
CA SER A 262 -13.86 -17.85 14.41
C SER A 262 -13.40 -16.84 13.37
N PHE A 263 -14.08 -15.69 13.31
CA PHE A 263 -13.72 -14.62 12.36
C PHE A 263 -12.34 -14.00 12.61
N ALA A 264 -11.90 -13.96 13.88
CA ALA A 264 -10.62 -13.37 14.24
C ALA A 264 -9.41 -14.25 13.85
N SER A 265 -9.57 -15.58 13.87
CA SER A 265 -8.44 -16.51 13.66
C SER A 265 -8.47 -17.20 12.30
N SER A 266 -9.65 -17.52 11.76
CA SER A 266 -9.81 -18.42 10.62
C SER A 266 -10.46 -17.79 9.37
N ALA A 267 -10.99 -16.57 9.45
CA ALA A 267 -11.36 -15.82 8.24
C ALA A 267 -10.13 -15.14 7.63
N ILE A 268 -10.19 -14.77 6.35
CA ILE A 268 -9.15 -13.97 5.68
C ILE A 268 -9.70 -12.56 5.48
N SER A 269 -9.11 -11.60 6.17
CA SER A 269 -9.46 -10.18 6.02
C SER A 269 -9.01 -9.61 4.69
N VAL A 270 -9.61 -8.48 4.28
CA VAL A 270 -9.11 -7.68 3.15
C VAL A 270 -7.61 -7.37 3.27
N ASN A 271 -7.12 -7.04 4.47
CA ASN A 271 -5.71 -6.72 4.69
C ASN A 271 -4.80 -7.94 4.45
N GLU A 272 -5.20 -9.12 4.93
CA GLU A 272 -4.41 -10.36 4.73
C GLU A 272 -4.40 -10.77 3.26
N LEU A 273 -5.54 -10.69 2.57
CA LEU A 273 -5.63 -11.00 1.15
C LEU A 273 -4.82 -9.99 0.32
N GLU A 274 -4.94 -8.70 0.61
CA GLU A 274 -4.16 -7.66 -0.05
C GLU A 274 -2.67 -7.87 0.19
N SER A 275 -2.23 -8.13 1.43
CA SER A 275 -0.83 -8.40 1.74
C SER A 275 -0.29 -9.62 0.99
N ALA A 276 -1.07 -10.70 0.90
CA ALA A 276 -0.67 -11.91 0.18
C ALA A 276 -0.57 -11.66 -1.33
N LEU A 277 -1.52 -10.95 -1.93
CA LEU A 277 -1.54 -10.65 -3.37
C LEU A 277 -0.54 -9.55 -3.76
N SER A 278 -0.30 -8.55 -2.91
CA SER A 278 0.67 -7.48 -3.14
C SER A 278 2.11 -7.98 -3.08
N ALA A 279 2.37 -9.10 -2.40
CA ALA A 279 3.67 -9.77 -2.43
C ALA A 279 4.00 -10.39 -3.80
N ILE A 280 3.00 -10.57 -4.67
CA ILE A 280 3.17 -11.14 -6.02
C ILE A 280 3.43 -10.01 -7.03
N PRO A 281 4.56 -10.04 -7.76
CA PRO A 281 4.84 -9.10 -8.85
C PRO A 281 3.77 -9.11 -9.94
N GLY A 282 3.70 -8.02 -10.70
CA GLY A 282 2.81 -7.91 -11.85
C GLY A 282 1.37 -7.50 -11.53
N THR A 283 0.47 -7.71 -12.47
CA THR A 283 -0.94 -7.29 -12.36
C THR A 283 -1.78 -8.38 -11.71
N LYS A 284 -2.69 -7.99 -10.82
CA LYS A 284 -3.63 -8.88 -10.15
C LYS A 284 -5.05 -8.66 -10.67
N VAL A 285 -5.64 -9.67 -11.29
CA VAL A 285 -7.07 -9.69 -11.63
C VAL A 285 -7.80 -10.46 -10.53
N VAL A 286 -8.77 -9.83 -9.87
CA VAL A 286 -9.42 -10.38 -8.68
C VAL A 286 -10.93 -10.41 -8.87
N PHE A 287 -11.54 -11.57 -8.66
CA PHE A 287 -12.98 -11.76 -8.74
C PHE A 287 -13.47 -12.34 -7.41
N LEU A 288 -14.38 -11.62 -6.74
CA LEU A 288 -14.90 -12.01 -5.43
C LEU A 288 -16.41 -12.23 -5.50
N ASP A 289 -16.84 -13.49 -5.51
CA ASP A 289 -18.24 -13.90 -5.35
C ASP A 289 -18.55 -14.24 -3.88
N SER A 290 -18.65 -13.20 -3.06
CA SER A 290 -18.97 -13.32 -1.65
C SER A 290 -19.75 -12.11 -1.14
N CYS A 291 -20.54 -12.31 -0.08
CA CYS A 291 -21.23 -11.21 0.60
C CYS A 291 -20.24 -10.15 1.09
N TYR A 292 -20.66 -8.88 1.11
CA TYR A 292 -19.86 -7.73 1.57
C TYR A 292 -18.54 -7.52 0.81
N SER A 293 -18.39 -8.13 -0.37
CA SER A 293 -17.15 -8.13 -1.16
C SER A 293 -16.75 -6.73 -1.65
N GLY A 294 -17.70 -5.80 -1.85
CA GLY A 294 -17.40 -4.41 -2.17
C GLY A 294 -16.55 -3.67 -1.12
N GLY A 295 -16.47 -4.19 0.12
CA GLY A 295 -15.56 -3.67 1.13
C GLY A 295 -14.08 -3.92 0.83
N PHE A 296 -13.75 -4.89 -0.05
CA PHE A 296 -12.37 -5.16 -0.48
C PHE A 296 -11.79 -4.06 -1.39
N VAL A 297 -12.66 -3.27 -2.03
CA VAL A 297 -12.29 -2.17 -2.93
C VAL A 297 -12.65 -0.79 -2.36
N GLY A 298 -12.86 -0.70 -1.04
CA GLY A 298 -13.08 0.58 -0.36
C GLY A 298 -14.39 1.28 -0.71
N LYS A 299 -15.36 0.58 -1.32
CA LYS A 299 -16.68 1.15 -1.67
C LYS A 299 -17.60 1.25 -0.46
N SER A 300 -17.09 1.73 0.68
CA SER A 300 -17.89 2.08 1.85
C SER A 300 -18.44 3.51 1.74
N MET A 301 -19.63 3.77 2.28
CA MET A 301 -20.33 5.07 2.20
C MET A 301 -19.38 6.26 2.50
N GLY A 302 -19.11 7.09 1.50
CA GLY A 302 -18.19 8.23 1.61
C GLY A 302 -17.39 8.62 0.36
N GLU A 303 -17.89 8.41 -0.87
CA GLU A 303 -17.41 9.18 -2.02
C GLU A 303 -17.95 10.61 -1.92
N THR A 304 -17.38 11.42 -1.02
CA THR A 304 -17.46 12.88 -1.14
C THR A 304 -16.37 13.30 -2.09
N ILE A 305 -16.75 13.88 -3.22
CA ILE A 305 -15.85 14.67 -4.07
C ILE A 305 -15.44 15.89 -3.24
N THR A 306 -14.40 15.77 -2.41
CA THR A 306 -13.84 16.90 -1.68
C THR A 306 -12.89 17.64 -2.59
N SER A 307 -13.17 18.92 -2.82
CA SER A 307 -12.35 19.78 -3.67
C SER A 307 -10.94 19.97 -3.09
N LYS A 308 -9.95 20.19 -3.96
CA LYS A 308 -8.52 20.28 -3.63
C LYS A 308 -8.20 21.31 -2.54
N GLU A 309 -9.04 22.33 -2.38
CA GLU A 309 -8.85 23.43 -1.42
C GLU A 309 -9.27 23.07 0.02
N GLU A 310 -10.17 22.10 0.22
CA GLU A 310 -10.54 21.63 1.58
C GLU A 310 -9.54 20.61 2.13
N LEU A 311 -8.84 19.88 1.26
CA LEU A 311 -7.83 18.86 1.62
C LEU A 311 -6.57 19.48 2.23
N GLU A 312 -6.16 20.67 1.79
CA GLU A 312 -4.94 21.32 2.29
C GLU A 312 -5.11 21.87 3.72
N SER A 313 -6.32 22.28 4.11
CA SER A 313 -6.62 22.72 5.48
C SER A 313 -6.92 21.56 6.44
N PHE A 314 -7.46 20.44 5.94
CA PHE A 314 -7.78 19.26 6.76
C PHE A 314 -6.56 18.38 7.04
N ASN A 315 -5.56 18.39 6.14
CA ASN A 315 -4.43 17.45 6.17
C ASN A 315 -3.53 17.55 7.41
N ASN A 316 -3.23 18.73 7.96
CA ASN A 316 -2.20 18.81 9.00
C ASN A 316 -2.64 18.25 10.36
N ASP A 317 -3.92 18.35 10.70
CA ASP A 317 -4.46 17.83 11.97
C ASP A 317 -4.88 16.36 11.88
N ILE A 318 -5.13 15.87 10.65
CA ILE A 318 -5.61 14.52 10.35
C ILE A 318 -4.44 13.57 10.06
N ILE A 319 -3.34 14.03 9.46
CA ILE A 319 -2.17 13.19 9.19
C ILE A 319 -1.57 12.59 10.48
N ASN A 320 -1.64 13.29 11.60
CA ASN A 320 -1.18 12.76 12.90
C ASN A 320 -2.17 11.77 13.57
N ILE A 321 -3.45 11.83 13.22
CA ILE A 321 -4.47 10.89 13.75
C ILE A 321 -4.61 9.66 12.84
N PHE A 322 -4.49 9.82 11.53
CA PHE A 322 -4.56 8.72 10.56
C PHE A 322 -3.24 7.97 10.37
N SER A 323 -2.09 8.54 10.75
CA SER A 323 -0.85 7.75 10.84
C SER A 323 -0.90 6.66 11.92
N GLN A 324 -1.87 6.73 12.85
CA GLN A 324 -2.13 5.67 13.83
C GLN A 324 -3.34 4.79 13.47
N ALA A 325 -4.17 5.20 12.50
CA ALA A 325 -5.23 4.36 11.95
C ALA A 325 -4.65 3.57 10.78
N GLN A 326 -4.14 2.37 11.08
CA GLN A 326 -3.70 1.33 10.12
C GLN A 326 -4.37 1.53 8.75
N THR A 327 -3.61 2.02 7.77
CA THR A 327 -4.07 2.13 6.39
C THR A 327 -4.52 0.75 5.95
N LYS A 328 -5.84 0.55 5.80
CA LYS A 328 -6.39 -0.72 5.33
C LYS A 328 -5.80 -1.00 3.94
N GLY A 329 -5.11 -2.12 3.79
CA GLY A 329 -4.67 -2.60 2.48
C GLY A 329 -5.92 -2.97 1.71
N LEU A 330 -6.41 -2.06 0.86
CA LEU A 330 -7.52 -2.31 -0.05
C LEU A 330 -6.96 -2.78 -1.39
N LEU A 331 -7.75 -3.54 -2.16
CA LEU A 331 -7.39 -3.99 -3.51
C LEU A 331 -7.56 -2.86 -4.55
N THR A 332 -7.02 -1.67 -4.24
CA THR A 332 -7.26 -0.42 -4.99
C THR A 332 -5.97 0.32 -5.35
N THR A 333 -4.85 -0.39 -5.47
CA THR A 333 -3.63 0.15 -6.07
C THR A 333 -3.61 -0.14 -7.58
N ASN A 334 -2.74 0.55 -8.34
CA ASN A 334 -2.68 0.47 -9.80
C ASN A 334 -2.49 -0.97 -10.36
N GLN A 335 -1.86 -1.85 -9.59
CA GLN A 335 -1.66 -3.26 -9.92
C GLN A 335 -2.93 -4.12 -9.87
N TYR A 336 -4.05 -3.64 -9.29
CA TYR A 336 -5.28 -4.42 -9.15
C TYR A 336 -6.31 -4.11 -10.24
N LYS A 337 -7.05 -5.15 -10.64
CA LYS A 337 -8.23 -5.14 -11.50
C LYS A 337 -9.27 -6.03 -10.85
N VAL A 338 -10.31 -5.45 -10.25
CA VAL A 338 -11.19 -6.16 -9.32
C VAL A 338 -12.64 -6.08 -9.78
N LEU A 339 -13.35 -7.21 -9.75
CA LEU A 339 -14.81 -7.26 -9.73
C LEU A 339 -15.26 -7.91 -8.42
N THR A 340 -16.24 -7.29 -7.77
CA THR A 340 -16.87 -7.85 -6.56
C THR A 340 -18.35 -8.06 -6.81
N SER A 341 -18.90 -9.15 -6.29
CA SER A 341 -20.26 -9.55 -6.56
C SER A 341 -21.31 -8.57 -6.04
N CYS A 342 -21.01 -7.84 -4.96
CA CYS A 342 -21.96 -6.92 -4.33
C CYS A 342 -21.28 -5.70 -3.67
N HIS A 343 -22.09 -4.75 -3.22
CA HIS A 343 -21.64 -3.61 -2.41
C HIS A 343 -21.23 -4.05 -1.00
N TYR A 344 -20.45 -3.24 -0.26
CA TYR A 344 -19.91 -3.63 1.06
C TYR A 344 -20.96 -3.93 2.14
N TYR A 345 -22.24 -3.54 1.94
CA TYR A 345 -23.34 -3.78 2.87
C TYR A 345 -24.33 -4.84 2.35
N GLN A 346 -24.09 -5.38 1.17
CA GLN A 346 -25.02 -6.29 0.49
C GLN A 346 -24.59 -7.74 0.62
N LEU A 347 -25.58 -8.61 0.54
CA LEU A 347 -25.39 -10.04 0.33
C LEU A 347 -25.27 -10.32 -1.18
N CYS A 348 -24.70 -11.47 -1.52
CA CYS A 348 -24.78 -12.06 -2.86
C CYS A 348 -25.57 -13.37 -2.81
N TRP A 349 -25.97 -13.88 -3.98
CA TRP A 349 -26.93 -14.98 -4.09
C TRP A 349 -26.38 -16.16 -4.90
N GLU A 350 -26.75 -17.37 -4.49
CA GLU A 350 -26.68 -18.57 -5.32
C GLU A 350 -28.07 -19.02 -5.78
N ILE A 351 -28.14 -19.69 -6.93
CA ILE A 351 -29.34 -20.29 -7.48
C ILE A 351 -29.13 -21.79 -7.62
N ILE A 352 -30.11 -22.56 -7.14
CA ILE A 352 -30.21 -24.00 -7.31
C ILE A 352 -31.31 -24.26 -8.35
N PRO A 353 -30.96 -24.46 -9.64
CA PRO A 353 -31.96 -24.68 -10.67
C PRO A 353 -32.59 -26.08 -10.55
N GLN A 354 -33.79 -26.27 -11.14
CA GLN A 354 -34.42 -27.60 -11.21
C GLN A 354 -33.62 -28.60 -12.06
N GLN A 355 -32.85 -28.10 -13.03
CA GLN A 355 -31.96 -28.88 -13.89
C GLN A 355 -30.62 -28.15 -14.04
N GLY A 356 -29.52 -28.89 -13.96
CA GLY A 356 -28.16 -28.35 -14.03
C GLY A 356 -27.54 -28.14 -12.66
N ASN A 357 -26.28 -27.70 -12.67
CA ASN A 357 -25.52 -27.49 -11.44
C ASN A 357 -25.86 -26.11 -10.82
N PRO A 358 -25.89 -25.99 -9.48
CA PRO A 358 -26.00 -24.71 -8.78
C PRO A 358 -24.94 -23.69 -9.23
N PHE A 359 -25.22 -22.41 -9.05
CA PHE A 359 -24.31 -21.33 -9.42
C PHE A 359 -24.49 -20.06 -8.58
N GLY A 360 -23.40 -19.35 -8.33
CA GLY A 360 -23.39 -17.98 -7.86
C GLY A 360 -23.87 -17.05 -8.96
N VAL A 361 -24.75 -16.12 -8.64
CA VAL A 361 -25.39 -15.23 -9.61
C VAL A 361 -24.36 -14.34 -10.31
N PHE A 362 -23.39 -13.81 -9.56
CA PHE A 362 -22.28 -13.04 -10.15
C PHE A 362 -21.41 -13.94 -11.03
N THR A 363 -21.03 -15.12 -10.54
CA THR A 363 -20.17 -16.02 -11.29
C THR A 363 -20.80 -16.48 -12.60
N MET A 364 -22.08 -16.87 -12.59
CA MET A 364 -22.78 -17.26 -13.81
C MET A 364 -22.84 -16.10 -14.81
N ALA A 365 -23.19 -14.89 -14.35
CA ALA A 365 -23.20 -13.71 -15.20
C ALA A 365 -21.82 -13.46 -15.85
N LEU A 366 -20.75 -13.54 -15.06
CA LEU A 366 -19.39 -13.34 -15.55
C LEU A 366 -19.02 -14.41 -16.58
N CYS A 367 -19.34 -15.68 -16.30
CA CYS A 367 -19.05 -16.80 -17.18
C CYS A 367 -19.82 -16.70 -18.51
N GLU A 368 -21.12 -16.42 -18.48
CA GLU A 368 -21.94 -16.23 -19.68
C GLU A 368 -21.45 -15.04 -20.52
N GLY A 369 -21.00 -13.96 -19.87
CA GLY A 369 -20.39 -12.81 -20.54
C GLY A 369 -19.08 -13.13 -21.25
N CYS A 370 -18.33 -14.09 -20.70
CA CYS A 370 -16.94 -14.34 -21.03
C CYS A 370 -16.70 -15.71 -21.70
N GLY A 371 -17.65 -16.23 -22.50
CA GLY A 371 -17.38 -17.39 -23.34
C GLY A 371 -17.90 -18.74 -22.85
N TYR A 372 -18.56 -18.81 -21.68
CA TYR A 372 -18.99 -20.11 -21.12
C TYR A 372 -19.89 -20.91 -22.08
N SER A 373 -20.80 -20.22 -22.78
CA SER A 373 -21.71 -20.79 -23.79
C SER A 373 -21.15 -20.73 -25.23
N GLY A 374 -19.85 -20.47 -25.40
CA GLY A 374 -19.17 -20.36 -26.70
C GLY A 374 -19.33 -19.01 -27.41
N ASN A 375 -19.97 -18.03 -26.76
CA ASN A 375 -20.09 -16.65 -27.24
C ASN A 375 -19.62 -15.68 -26.14
N TYR A 376 -19.21 -14.47 -26.52
CA TYR A 376 -18.66 -13.45 -25.61
C TYR A 376 -19.54 -12.19 -25.60
N PRO A 377 -20.78 -12.25 -25.09
CA PRO A 377 -21.69 -11.11 -25.14
C PRO A 377 -21.26 -9.92 -24.27
N ALA A 378 -20.24 -10.08 -23.40
CA ALA A 378 -19.62 -8.95 -22.72
C ALA A 378 -18.68 -8.15 -23.64
N ASP A 379 -18.10 -8.75 -24.69
CA ASP A 379 -17.31 -8.05 -25.70
C ASP A 379 -18.25 -7.17 -26.55
N ASN A 380 -18.47 -5.95 -26.08
CA ASN A 380 -19.46 -5.05 -26.64
C ASN A 380 -18.90 -4.27 -27.85
N ASN A 381 -17.59 -4.08 -27.92
CA ASN A 381 -16.93 -3.40 -29.03
C ASN A 381 -16.51 -4.36 -30.18
N LEU A 382 -16.64 -5.67 -29.96
CA LEU A 382 -16.31 -6.76 -30.91
C LEU A 382 -14.84 -6.77 -31.32
N ASP A 383 -13.94 -6.45 -30.39
CA ASP A 383 -12.49 -6.43 -30.62
C ASP A 383 -11.78 -7.74 -30.20
N THR A 384 -12.57 -8.78 -29.97
CA THR A 384 -12.17 -10.13 -29.49
C THR A 384 -11.59 -10.13 -28.08
N LYS A 385 -11.83 -9.06 -27.31
CA LYS A 385 -11.41 -8.91 -25.92
C LYS A 385 -12.61 -8.53 -25.08
N VAL A 386 -12.63 -9.07 -23.86
CA VAL A 386 -13.51 -8.56 -22.81
C VAL A 386 -12.65 -7.76 -21.86
N SER A 387 -12.83 -6.44 -21.86
CA SER A 387 -12.22 -5.56 -20.86
C SER A 387 -12.89 -5.69 -19.48
N LEU A 388 -12.20 -5.25 -18.43
CA LEU A 388 -12.76 -5.20 -17.09
C LEU A 388 -14.07 -4.37 -17.04
N GLN A 389 -14.11 -3.24 -17.76
CA GLN A 389 -15.30 -2.40 -17.83
C GLN A 389 -16.45 -3.08 -18.56
N GLU A 390 -16.17 -3.78 -19.64
CA GLU A 390 -17.18 -4.55 -20.40
C GLU A 390 -17.79 -5.67 -19.57
N ALA A 391 -16.94 -6.49 -18.93
CA ALA A 391 -17.41 -7.51 -18.02
C ALA A 391 -18.23 -6.90 -16.86
N TYR A 392 -17.76 -5.79 -16.28
CA TYR A 392 -18.52 -5.10 -15.23
C TYR A 392 -19.93 -4.70 -15.68
N LEU A 393 -20.05 -4.05 -16.83
CA LEU A 393 -21.35 -3.60 -17.36
C LEU A 393 -22.25 -4.77 -17.68
N TYR A 394 -21.72 -5.80 -18.36
CA TYR A 394 -22.48 -7.00 -18.69
C TYR A 394 -23.01 -7.70 -17.44
N VAL A 395 -22.14 -7.96 -16.46
CA VAL A 395 -22.52 -8.64 -15.21
C VAL A 395 -23.56 -7.82 -14.46
N LYS A 396 -23.37 -6.50 -14.35
CA LYS A 396 -24.34 -5.61 -13.71
C LYS A 396 -25.72 -5.68 -14.36
N ASP A 397 -25.79 -5.60 -15.68
CA ASP A 397 -27.06 -5.63 -16.41
C ASP A 397 -27.71 -7.03 -16.34
N TRP A 398 -26.90 -8.09 -16.40
CA TRP A 398 -27.37 -9.46 -16.25
C TRP A 398 -28.00 -9.70 -14.88
N VAL A 399 -27.31 -9.32 -13.79
CA VAL A 399 -27.82 -9.46 -12.42
C VAL A 399 -29.12 -8.67 -12.24
N PHE A 400 -29.17 -7.44 -12.77
CA PHE A 400 -30.37 -6.61 -12.75
C PHE A 400 -31.55 -7.26 -13.50
N SER A 401 -31.28 -7.91 -14.64
CA SER A 401 -32.31 -8.60 -15.45
C SER A 401 -32.96 -9.77 -14.70
N TYR A 402 -32.21 -10.44 -13.81
CA TYR A 402 -32.71 -11.49 -12.91
C TYR A 402 -33.49 -10.93 -11.70
N ARG A 403 -33.61 -9.60 -11.57
CA ARG A 403 -34.25 -8.89 -10.45
C ARG A 403 -33.65 -9.25 -9.08
N ILE A 404 -32.35 -9.49 -9.05
CA ILE A 404 -31.61 -9.80 -7.84
C ILE A 404 -30.99 -8.51 -7.31
N SER A 405 -31.23 -8.19 -6.03
CA SER A 405 -30.65 -7.03 -5.36
C SER A 405 -29.20 -7.31 -4.97
N GLN A 406 -28.30 -7.11 -5.93
CA GLN A 406 -26.86 -7.37 -5.80
C GLN A 406 -26.10 -6.39 -6.71
N ASP A 407 -25.49 -5.36 -6.12
CA ASP A 407 -24.81 -4.31 -6.86
C ASP A 407 -23.33 -4.65 -7.04
N VAL A 408 -23.00 -5.22 -8.18
CA VAL A 408 -21.62 -5.51 -8.60
C VAL A 408 -20.77 -4.25 -8.49
N GLN A 409 -19.53 -4.37 -8.01
CA GLN A 409 -18.57 -3.27 -7.97
C GLN A 409 -17.35 -3.59 -8.84
N VAL A 410 -16.65 -2.54 -9.27
CA VAL A 410 -15.43 -2.65 -10.07
C VAL A 410 -14.35 -1.70 -9.55
N TYR A 411 -13.09 -2.11 -9.68
CA TYR A 411 -11.93 -1.23 -9.54
C TYR A 411 -10.84 -1.57 -10.56
N PRO A 412 -10.22 -0.57 -11.21
CA PRO A 412 -10.69 0.81 -11.29
C PRO A 412 -11.90 0.91 -12.22
N ASN A 413 -12.76 1.90 -11.98
CA ASN A 413 -13.84 2.22 -12.91
C ASN A 413 -13.28 2.55 -14.30
N ASN A 414 -14.01 2.20 -15.36
CA ASN A 414 -13.66 2.49 -16.75
C ASN A 414 -12.32 1.89 -17.21
N SER A 415 -11.88 0.78 -16.60
CA SER A 415 -10.65 0.12 -17.01
C SER A 415 -10.83 -0.63 -18.32
N THR A 416 -10.02 -0.26 -19.32
CA THR A 416 -9.92 -0.98 -20.61
C THR A 416 -8.99 -2.20 -20.53
N PHE A 417 -8.60 -2.62 -19.33
CA PHE A 417 -7.70 -3.76 -19.16
C PHE A 417 -8.41 -5.05 -19.60
N THR A 418 -7.83 -5.75 -20.57
CA THR A 418 -8.34 -7.04 -21.07
C THR A 418 -8.26 -8.10 -19.99
N ILE A 419 -9.42 -8.64 -19.58
CA ILE A 419 -9.49 -9.75 -18.62
C ILE A 419 -9.71 -11.10 -19.29
N MET A 420 -10.25 -11.11 -20.52
CA MET A 420 -10.42 -12.29 -21.37
C MET A 420 -10.13 -11.90 -22.83
N GLU A 421 -9.50 -12.78 -23.60
CA GLU A 421 -9.25 -12.62 -25.04
C GLU A 421 -9.42 -14.00 -25.69
N TYR A 422 -10.02 -14.07 -26.89
CA TYR A 422 -10.50 -15.33 -27.47
C TYR A 422 -10.29 -15.46 -28.97
#